data_AF-A0A8J6P2I5-F1
#
_entry.id   AF-A0A8J6P2I5-F1
#
_cell.length_a   1.000
_cell.length_b   1.000
_cell.length_c   1.000
_cell.angle_alpha   90.00
_cell.angle_beta   90.00
_cell.angle_gamma   90.00
#
_symmetry.space_group_name_H-M   'P 1'
#
loop_
_entity.id
_entity.type
_entity.pdbx_description
1 polymer ?
#
loop_
_entity_poly.entity_id
_entity_poly.type
_entity_poly.pdbx_seq_one_letter_code
_entity_poly.pdbx_strand_id
1 'polypeptide(L)'
;MTKQMIAQLEEMPIIAAVKNEEELELAICSECPVVFVLYGDICTISGIVSRIKAGGKIAIVHVDLIEGLESKPVAVQFLKQNTHADGIISTKPTMIKASKEAGLITIQRFFVLDSRAFENIQKHISLGLADFVEVLPGVMPKVIRKLANEINVPLIAGGLITDKDDVISALGAGATAVSTTLSSIWKS
;
A
#
# COMPACT_ATOMS: atom_id res chain seq x y z
N MET A 1 -10.66 0.34 -11.26
CA MET A 1 -9.99 0.76 -10.01
C MET A 1 -8.48 0.59 -10.11
N THR A 2 -7.93 -0.62 -10.29
CA THR A 2 -6.46 -0.83 -10.40
C THR A 2 -5.79 0.04 -11.48
N LYS A 3 -6.32 0.07 -12.71
CA LYS A 3 -5.78 0.92 -13.80
C LYS A 3 -5.82 2.41 -13.48
N GLN A 4 -6.85 2.85 -12.75
CA GLN A 4 -7.00 4.25 -12.34
C GLN A 4 -5.95 4.61 -11.28
N MET A 5 -5.70 3.73 -10.31
CA MET A 5 -4.64 3.92 -9.33
C MET A 5 -3.26 3.97 -10.00
N ILE A 6 -2.99 3.11 -10.99
CA ILE A 6 -1.73 3.17 -11.75
C ILE A 6 -1.56 4.53 -12.45
N ALA A 7 -2.57 5.00 -13.18
CA ALA A 7 -2.52 6.29 -13.86
C ALA A 7 -2.29 7.47 -12.89
N GLN A 8 -2.94 7.45 -11.73
CA GLN A 8 -2.73 8.47 -10.70
C GLN A 8 -1.31 8.43 -10.11
N LEU A 9 -0.73 7.24 -9.96
CA LEU A 9 0.65 7.08 -9.47
C LEU A 9 1.70 7.42 -10.53
N GLU A 10 1.37 7.36 -11.82
CA GLU A 10 2.24 7.86 -12.90
C GLU A 10 2.37 9.39 -12.86
N GLU A 11 1.30 10.11 -12.49
CA GLU A 11 1.33 11.57 -12.32
C GLU A 11 1.93 11.99 -10.96
N MET A 12 1.53 11.31 -9.87
CA MET A 12 1.99 11.60 -8.51
C MET A 12 2.44 10.30 -7.82
N PRO A 13 3.73 9.93 -7.91
CA PRO A 13 4.24 8.63 -7.45
C PRO A 13 4.47 8.54 -5.93
N ILE A 14 3.76 9.36 -5.15
CA ILE A 14 3.88 9.42 -3.69
C ILE A 14 2.56 8.99 -3.06
N ILE A 15 2.64 8.01 -2.16
CA ILE A 15 1.52 7.49 -1.38
C ILE A 15 1.66 7.96 0.06
N ALA A 16 0.63 8.63 0.57
CA ALA A 16 0.59 9.07 1.95
C ALA A 16 0.24 7.89 2.86
N ALA A 17 1.18 7.45 3.69
CA ALA A 17 0.92 6.42 4.69
C ALA A 17 0.63 7.07 6.04
N VAL A 18 -0.55 6.82 6.60
CA VAL A 18 -1.00 7.46 7.84
C VAL A 18 -1.06 6.42 8.96
N LYS A 19 -0.50 6.76 10.13
CA LYS A 19 -0.51 5.89 11.33
C LYS A 19 -1.26 6.49 12.52
N ASN A 20 -1.80 7.69 12.38
CA ASN A 20 -2.59 8.36 13.41
C ASN A 20 -3.56 9.39 12.78
N GLU A 21 -4.39 9.98 13.64
CA GLU A 21 -5.41 10.96 13.28
C GLU A 21 -4.82 12.27 12.72
N GLU A 22 -3.71 12.75 13.28
CA GLU A 22 -3.04 13.97 12.82
C GLU A 22 -2.53 13.84 11.38
N GLU A 23 -1.91 12.70 11.06
CA GLU A 23 -1.42 12.37 9.73
C GLU A 23 -2.58 12.16 8.74
N LEU A 24 -3.72 11.63 9.19
CA LEU A 24 -4.91 11.50 8.37
C LEU A 24 -5.42 12.86 7.89
N GLU A 25 -5.51 13.85 8.78
CA GLU A 25 -5.93 15.20 8.42
C GLU A 25 -4.98 15.85 7.39
N LEU A 26 -3.67 15.65 7.59
CA LEU A 26 -2.66 16.12 6.64
C LEU A 26 -2.77 15.42 5.28
N ALA A 27 -3.03 14.10 5.26
CA ALA A 27 -3.15 13.33 4.03
C ALA A 27 -4.44 13.65 3.26
N ILE A 28 -5.54 14.00 3.95
CA ILE A 28 -6.78 14.47 3.31
C ILE A 28 -6.53 15.82 2.60
N CYS A 29 -5.72 16.69 3.20
CA CYS A 29 -5.37 17.99 2.63
C CYS A 29 -4.21 17.95 1.60
N SER A 30 -3.53 16.81 1.43
CA SER A 30 -2.40 16.70 0.51
C SER A 30 -2.82 16.53 -0.95
N GLU A 31 -1.88 16.57 -1.88
CA GLU A 31 -2.13 16.26 -3.30
C GLU A 31 -2.04 14.76 -3.59
N CYS A 32 -1.60 13.94 -2.63
CA CYS A 32 -1.49 12.50 -2.81
C CYS A 32 -2.85 11.88 -3.19
N PRO A 33 -2.96 11.20 -4.34
CA PRO A 33 -4.22 10.59 -4.78
C PRO A 33 -4.56 9.32 -3.99
N VAL A 34 -3.55 8.65 -3.42
CA VAL A 34 -3.68 7.39 -2.69
C VAL A 34 -3.21 7.58 -1.25
N VAL A 35 -4.01 7.06 -0.31
CA VAL A 35 -3.72 7.06 1.12
C VAL A 35 -3.71 5.62 1.66
N PHE A 36 -2.62 5.26 2.33
CA PHE A 36 -2.48 4.00 3.07
C PHE A 36 -2.85 4.20 4.53
N VAL A 37 -3.88 3.52 4.99
CA VAL A 37 -4.33 3.52 6.38
C VAL A 37 -3.63 2.40 7.13
N LEU A 38 -2.69 2.75 8.01
CA LEU A 38 -1.88 1.82 8.79
C LEU A 38 -2.30 1.72 10.27
N TYR A 39 -3.47 2.26 10.61
CA TYR A 39 -4.00 2.28 11.97
C TYR A 39 -5.52 2.20 11.97
N GLY A 40 -6.09 2.02 13.17
CA GLY A 40 -7.53 1.99 13.40
C GLY A 40 -8.00 0.65 13.93
N ASP A 41 -9.29 0.59 14.23
CA ASP A 41 -9.97 -0.56 14.79
C ASP A 41 -11.29 -0.79 14.04
N ILE A 42 -11.97 -1.89 14.38
CA ILE A 42 -13.25 -2.26 13.77
C ILE A 42 -14.34 -1.17 13.86
N CYS A 43 -14.30 -0.32 14.88
CA CYS A 43 -15.27 0.75 15.10
C CYS A 43 -14.89 2.03 14.33
N THR A 44 -13.60 2.34 14.22
CA THR A 44 -13.12 3.60 13.63
C THR A 44 -12.84 3.52 12.13
N ILE A 45 -12.53 2.32 11.60
CA ILE A 45 -12.06 2.17 10.22
C ILE A 45 -13.07 2.66 9.17
N SER A 46 -14.37 2.49 9.41
CA SER A 46 -15.41 2.97 8.49
C SER A 46 -15.40 4.50 8.38
N GLY A 47 -15.23 5.21 9.51
CA GLY A 47 -15.14 6.67 9.55
C GLY A 47 -13.86 7.19 8.88
N ILE A 48 -12.71 6.55 9.14
CA ILE A 48 -11.43 6.89 8.52
C ILE A 48 -11.52 6.79 7.00
N VAL A 49 -12.00 5.65 6.48
CA VAL A 49 -12.14 5.44 5.04
C VAL A 49 -13.12 6.46 4.44
N SER A 50 -14.26 6.68 5.08
CA SER A 50 -15.26 7.65 4.60
C SER A 50 -14.68 9.06 4.44
N ARG A 51 -13.82 9.51 5.36
CA ARG A 51 -13.16 10.83 5.29
C ARG A 51 -12.16 10.92 4.14
N ILE A 52 -11.36 9.87 3.91
CA ILE A 52 -10.44 9.81 2.76
C ILE A 52 -11.23 9.86 1.44
N LYS A 53 -12.31 9.07 1.36
CA LYS A 53 -13.20 9.02 0.19
C LYS A 53 -13.91 10.35 -0.07
N ALA A 54 -14.33 11.06 0.98
CA ALA A 54 -14.93 12.39 0.87
C ALA A 54 -13.97 13.42 0.25
N GLY A 55 -12.67 13.26 0.49
CA GLY A 55 -11.60 14.04 -0.18
C GLY A 55 -11.32 13.61 -1.63
N GLY A 56 -12.07 12.65 -2.18
CA GLY A 56 -11.88 12.14 -3.55
C GLY A 56 -10.66 11.24 -3.74
N LYS A 57 -10.05 10.76 -2.64
CA LYS A 57 -8.82 9.95 -2.65
C LYS A 57 -9.11 8.46 -2.64
N ILE A 58 -8.14 7.66 -3.07
CA ILE A 58 -8.17 6.20 -2.97
C ILE A 58 -7.74 5.78 -1.56
N ALA A 59 -8.61 5.04 -0.87
CA ALA A 59 -8.37 4.55 0.48
C ALA A 59 -7.95 3.08 0.46
N ILE A 60 -6.70 2.81 0.85
CA ILE A 60 -6.16 1.44 0.97
C ILE A 60 -5.91 1.13 2.44
N VAL A 61 -6.52 0.05 2.95
CA VAL A 61 -6.48 -0.29 4.37
C VAL A 61 -5.51 -1.45 4.65
N HIS A 62 -4.59 -1.28 5.60
CA HIS A 62 -3.77 -2.40 6.05
C HIS A 62 -4.54 -3.31 7.00
N VAL A 63 -5.17 -4.36 6.47
CA VAL A 63 -6.08 -5.22 7.25
C VAL A 63 -5.40 -5.92 8.43
N ASP A 64 -4.11 -6.27 8.32
CA ASP A 64 -3.40 -6.92 9.43
C ASP A 64 -3.12 -6.00 10.63
N LEU A 65 -3.30 -4.68 10.49
CA LEU A 65 -3.07 -3.69 11.55
C LEU A 65 -4.36 -3.16 12.17
N ILE A 66 -5.53 -3.62 11.70
CA ILE A 66 -6.81 -3.17 12.24
C ILE A 66 -7.14 -3.96 13.51
N GLU A 67 -7.22 -3.26 14.63
CA GLU A 67 -7.54 -3.88 15.91
C GLU A 67 -8.97 -4.44 15.92
N GLY A 68 -9.13 -5.64 16.49
CA GLY A 68 -10.39 -6.36 16.52
C GLY A 68 -10.73 -7.11 15.23
N LEU A 69 -9.94 -6.98 14.16
CA LEU A 69 -10.06 -7.80 12.96
C LEU A 69 -8.97 -8.88 12.91
N GLU A 70 -9.39 -10.14 12.91
CA GLU A 70 -8.49 -11.23 12.59
C GLU A 70 -8.29 -11.32 11.07
N SER A 71 -7.07 -11.60 10.61
CA SER A 71 -6.77 -11.78 9.17
C SER A 71 -7.35 -13.09 8.61
N LYS A 72 -8.67 -13.17 8.56
CA LYS A 72 -9.46 -14.21 7.92
C LYS A 72 -10.25 -13.63 6.73
N PRO A 73 -10.62 -14.44 5.74
CA PRO A 73 -11.41 -13.97 4.59
C PRO A 73 -12.70 -13.21 4.97
N VAL A 74 -13.30 -13.51 6.12
CA VAL A 74 -14.46 -12.76 6.63
C VAL A 74 -14.16 -11.28 6.92
N ALA A 75 -12.93 -10.93 7.30
CA ALA A 75 -12.55 -9.53 7.51
C ALA A 75 -12.56 -8.72 6.20
N VAL A 76 -12.27 -9.37 5.06
CA VAL A 76 -12.39 -8.76 3.74
C VAL A 76 -13.86 -8.42 3.44
N GLN A 77 -14.78 -9.33 3.76
CA GLN A 77 -16.21 -9.09 3.59
C GLN A 77 -16.68 -7.94 4.47
N PHE A 78 -16.22 -7.89 5.74
CA PHE A 78 -16.50 -6.78 6.64
C PHE A 78 -16.05 -5.44 6.05
N LEU A 79 -14.79 -5.33 5.59
CA LEU A 79 -14.27 -4.11 4.98
C LEU A 79 -15.10 -3.70 3.75
N LYS A 80 -15.37 -4.64 2.84
CA LYS A 80 -16.15 -4.35 1.64
C LYS A 80 -17.57 -3.86 1.94
N GLN A 81 -18.23 -4.44 2.94
CA GLN A 81 -19.63 -4.14 3.27
C GLN A 81 -19.78 -2.89 4.15
N ASN A 82 -18.82 -2.60 5.03
CA ASN A 82 -18.98 -1.60 6.08
C ASN A 82 -18.10 -0.36 5.93
N THR A 83 -17.01 -0.41 5.13
CA THR A 83 -16.06 0.71 5.04
C THR A 83 -15.96 1.32 3.65
N HIS A 84 -16.40 0.61 2.60
CA HIS A 84 -16.21 1.04 1.20
C HIS A 84 -14.74 1.34 0.83
N ALA A 85 -13.78 0.67 1.50
CA ALA A 85 -12.37 0.77 1.13
C ALA A 85 -12.16 0.35 -0.33
N ASP A 86 -11.27 1.05 -1.03
CA ASP A 86 -10.97 0.76 -2.45
C ASP A 86 -10.02 -0.45 -2.56
N GLY A 87 -9.24 -0.72 -1.52
CA GLY A 87 -8.27 -1.80 -1.49
C GLY A 87 -7.72 -2.11 -0.12
N ILE A 88 -6.86 -3.13 -0.08
CA ILE A 88 -6.21 -3.58 1.13
C ILE A 88 -4.72 -3.82 0.95
N ILE A 89 -3.98 -3.67 2.05
CA ILE A 89 -2.61 -4.15 2.22
C ILE A 89 -2.62 -5.34 3.19
N SER A 90 -1.90 -6.39 2.84
CA SER A 90 -1.70 -7.54 3.71
C SER A 90 -0.35 -8.20 3.43
N THR A 91 0.23 -8.78 4.47
CA THR A 91 1.40 -9.66 4.37
C THR A 91 1.01 -11.11 4.06
N LYS A 92 -0.27 -11.45 4.28
CA LYS A 92 -0.81 -12.81 4.18
C LYS A 92 -1.42 -13.09 2.81
N PRO A 93 -0.91 -14.08 2.04
CA PRO A 93 -1.43 -14.40 0.69
C PRO A 93 -2.91 -14.79 0.67
N THR A 94 -3.41 -15.42 1.73
CA THR A 94 -4.83 -15.80 1.86
C THR A 94 -5.76 -14.59 1.84
N MET A 95 -5.37 -13.51 2.50
CA MET A 95 -6.12 -12.25 2.51
C MET A 95 -6.07 -11.56 1.15
N ILE A 96 -4.91 -11.57 0.50
CA ILE A 96 -4.73 -11.03 -0.86
C ILE A 96 -5.66 -11.73 -1.84
N LYS A 97 -5.65 -13.07 -1.85
CA LYS A 97 -6.54 -13.87 -2.69
C LYS A 97 -8.02 -13.55 -2.46
N ALA A 98 -8.47 -13.57 -1.20
CA ALA A 98 -9.86 -13.28 -0.85
C ALA A 98 -10.28 -11.86 -1.24
N SER A 99 -9.37 -10.89 -1.13
CA SER A 99 -9.63 -9.48 -1.48
C SER A 99 -9.72 -9.27 -2.99
N LYS A 100 -8.89 -9.98 -3.76
CA LYS A 100 -8.95 -9.97 -5.22
C LYS A 100 -10.25 -10.57 -5.73
N GLU A 101 -10.67 -11.70 -5.17
CA GLU A 101 -11.98 -12.33 -5.47
C GLU A 101 -13.16 -11.41 -5.09
N ALA A 102 -12.99 -10.61 -4.04
CA ALA A 102 -13.94 -9.58 -3.65
C ALA A 102 -13.89 -8.31 -4.54
N GLY A 103 -12.97 -8.21 -5.49
CA GLY A 103 -12.83 -7.08 -6.42
C GLY A 103 -12.21 -5.82 -5.81
N LEU A 104 -11.53 -5.94 -4.67
CA LEU A 104 -10.76 -4.87 -4.06
C LEU A 104 -9.37 -4.77 -4.71
N ILE A 105 -8.76 -3.57 -4.70
CA ILE A 105 -7.34 -3.43 -5.04
C ILE A 105 -6.52 -4.19 -4.01
N THR A 106 -5.56 -4.98 -4.47
CA THR A 106 -4.74 -5.83 -3.59
C THR A 106 -3.27 -5.44 -3.61
N ILE A 107 -2.73 -5.13 -2.44
CA ILE A 107 -1.31 -4.82 -2.25
C ILE A 107 -0.71 -5.86 -1.31
N GLN A 108 0.20 -6.69 -1.82
CA GLN A 108 0.91 -7.64 -0.98
C GLN A 108 2.21 -7.02 -0.46
N ARG A 109 2.30 -6.87 0.86
CA ARG A 109 3.47 -6.31 1.54
C ARG A 109 4.48 -7.41 1.88
N PHE A 110 5.75 -7.15 1.58
CA PHE A 110 6.87 -8.00 1.92
C PHE A 110 7.96 -7.23 2.67
N PHE A 111 8.56 -7.89 3.65
CA PHE A 111 9.75 -7.41 4.35
C PHE A 111 10.97 -8.13 3.77
N VAL A 112 11.85 -7.39 3.12
CA VAL A 112 13.09 -7.94 2.57
C VAL A 112 14.19 -7.81 3.62
N LEU A 113 14.25 -8.83 4.48
CA LEU A 113 15.24 -8.90 5.57
C LEU A 113 16.49 -9.69 5.16
N ASP A 114 16.32 -10.67 4.26
CA ASP A 114 17.37 -11.55 3.79
C ASP A 114 17.11 -12.03 2.35
N SER A 115 18.02 -12.85 1.82
CA SER A 115 17.88 -13.44 0.49
C SER A 115 16.72 -14.43 0.36
N ARG A 116 16.32 -15.10 1.45
CA ARG A 116 15.19 -16.05 1.43
C ARG A 116 13.87 -15.31 1.28
N ALA A 117 13.72 -14.17 1.96
CA ALA A 117 12.57 -13.29 1.80
C ALA A 117 12.46 -12.81 0.34
N PHE A 118 13.59 -12.44 -0.27
CA PHE A 118 13.64 -12.05 -1.68
C PHE A 118 13.15 -13.17 -2.63
N GLU A 119 13.65 -14.39 -2.47
CA GLU A 119 13.21 -15.53 -3.31
C GLU A 119 11.73 -15.87 -3.13
N ASN A 120 11.21 -15.72 -1.91
CA ASN A 120 9.81 -15.97 -1.62
C ASN A 120 8.88 -14.96 -2.30
N ILE A 121 9.30 -13.70 -2.42
CA ILE A 121 8.54 -12.66 -3.15
C ILE A 121 8.23 -13.14 -4.56
N GLN A 122 9.24 -13.60 -5.30
CA GLN A 122 9.07 -14.08 -6.67
C GLN A 122 8.06 -15.24 -6.77
N LYS A 123 8.14 -16.21 -5.85
CA LYS A 123 7.22 -17.35 -5.80
C LYS A 123 5.78 -16.92 -5.52
N HIS A 124 5.58 -15.91 -4.69
CA HIS A 124 4.24 -15.41 -4.39
C HIS A 124 3.67 -14.55 -5.53
N ILE A 125 4.52 -13.76 -6.19
CA ILE A 125 4.12 -12.94 -7.33
C ILE A 125 3.72 -13.81 -8.52
N SER A 126 4.43 -14.92 -8.77
CA SER A 126 4.10 -15.84 -9.88
C SER A 126 2.72 -16.49 -9.75
N LEU A 127 2.13 -16.52 -8.54
CA LEU A 127 0.75 -16.94 -8.31
C LEU A 127 -0.29 -15.91 -8.81
N GLY A 128 0.13 -14.69 -9.19
CA GLY A 128 -0.72 -13.66 -9.77
C GLY A 128 -1.79 -13.10 -8.82
N LEU A 129 -1.58 -13.23 -7.50
CA LEU A 129 -2.60 -12.95 -6.50
C LEU A 129 -2.76 -11.46 -6.17
N ALA A 130 -1.72 -10.64 -6.37
CA ALA A 130 -1.72 -9.22 -6.02
C ALA A 130 -1.77 -8.31 -7.25
N ASP A 131 -2.35 -7.12 -7.11
CA ASP A 131 -2.33 -6.07 -8.13
C ASP A 131 -1.10 -5.16 -7.99
N PHE A 132 -0.60 -5.02 -6.77
CA PHE A 132 0.61 -4.30 -6.42
C PHE A 132 1.44 -5.11 -5.42
N VAL A 133 2.75 -4.90 -5.44
CA VAL A 133 3.69 -5.42 -4.45
C VAL A 133 4.27 -4.25 -3.69
N GLU A 134 4.25 -4.29 -2.36
CA GLU A 134 4.95 -3.31 -1.53
C GLU A 134 6.16 -3.98 -0.87
N VAL A 135 7.34 -3.37 -0.98
CA VAL A 135 8.57 -3.88 -0.34
C VAL A 135 9.12 -2.89 0.68
N LEU A 136 9.44 -3.42 1.85
CA LEU A 136 10.06 -2.69 2.95
C LEU A 136 11.43 -3.33 3.28
N PRO A 137 12.48 -2.54 3.56
CA PRO A 137 12.53 -1.08 3.46
C PRO A 137 12.73 -0.54 2.02
N GLY A 138 12.34 0.71 1.81
CA GLY A 138 12.39 1.38 0.50
C GLY A 138 13.78 1.94 0.15
N VAL A 139 14.68 2.03 1.12
CA VAL A 139 16.06 2.53 0.97
C VAL A 139 17.04 1.47 0.41
N MET A 140 16.56 0.60 -0.47
CA MET A 140 17.34 -0.50 -1.06
C MET A 140 17.27 -0.51 -2.59
N PRO A 141 17.80 0.54 -3.27
CA PRO A 141 17.63 0.70 -4.72
C PRO A 141 18.17 -0.48 -5.55
N LYS A 142 19.24 -1.17 -5.08
CA LYS A 142 19.76 -2.37 -5.76
C LYS A 142 18.78 -3.54 -5.74
N VAL A 143 18.11 -3.74 -4.60
CA VAL A 143 17.12 -4.81 -4.41
C VAL A 143 15.84 -4.49 -5.18
N ILE A 144 15.37 -3.25 -5.09
CA ILE A 144 14.21 -2.74 -5.83
C ILE A 144 14.43 -2.93 -7.33
N ARG A 145 15.59 -2.53 -7.86
CA ARG A 145 15.92 -2.70 -9.29
C ARG A 145 15.91 -4.16 -9.73
N LYS A 146 16.46 -5.04 -8.90
CA LYS A 146 16.44 -6.48 -9.20
C LYS A 146 15.00 -7.01 -9.26
N LEU A 147 14.16 -6.68 -8.27
CA LEU A 147 12.75 -7.09 -8.26
C LEU A 147 11.98 -6.50 -9.43
N ALA A 148 12.09 -5.20 -9.68
CA ALA A 148 11.37 -4.53 -10.76
C ALA A 148 11.66 -5.13 -12.14
N ASN A 149 12.87 -5.65 -12.36
CA ASN A 149 13.24 -6.34 -13.60
C ASN A 149 12.74 -7.79 -13.69
N GLU A 150 12.40 -8.42 -12.56
CA GLU A 150 12.01 -9.82 -12.48
C GLU A 150 10.49 -10.02 -12.36
N ILE A 151 9.75 -8.96 -12.03
CA ILE A 151 8.30 -9.02 -11.76
C ILE A 151 7.52 -8.19 -12.78
N ASN A 152 6.33 -8.66 -13.15
CA ASN A 152 5.41 -7.94 -14.06
C ASN A 152 4.29 -7.20 -13.31
N VAL A 153 4.49 -6.93 -12.02
CA VAL A 153 3.49 -6.31 -11.14
C VAL A 153 4.07 -4.99 -10.62
N PRO A 154 3.29 -3.89 -10.61
CA PRO A 154 3.74 -2.60 -10.08
C PRO A 154 4.33 -2.70 -8.67
N LEU A 155 5.47 -2.06 -8.46
CA LEU A 155 6.25 -2.15 -7.22
C LEU A 155 6.17 -0.84 -6.44
N ILE A 156 5.75 -0.92 -5.19
CA ILE A 156 5.72 0.20 -4.24
C ILE A 156 6.89 0.01 -3.27
N ALA A 157 7.76 1.01 -3.18
CA ALA A 157 8.82 1.02 -2.17
C ALA A 157 8.33 1.75 -0.93
N GLY A 158 8.50 1.17 0.25
CA GLY A 158 7.99 1.76 1.49
C GLY A 158 8.95 1.62 2.66
N GLY A 159 8.82 2.50 3.65
CA GLY A 159 9.56 2.40 4.91
C GLY A 159 11.00 2.89 4.84
N LEU A 160 11.43 3.54 5.93
CA LEU A 160 12.73 4.22 6.08
C LEU A 160 13.02 5.33 5.04
N ILE A 161 12.02 5.79 4.30
CA ILE A 161 12.15 6.96 3.43
C ILE A 161 12.25 8.19 4.32
N THR A 162 13.36 8.92 4.23
CA THR A 162 13.65 10.06 5.10
C THR A 162 13.71 11.40 4.36
N ASP A 163 13.98 11.38 3.07
CA ASP A 163 14.09 12.57 2.24
C ASP A 163 13.68 12.33 0.78
N LYS A 164 13.86 13.35 -0.07
CA LYS A 164 13.54 13.26 -1.50
C LYS A 164 14.55 12.40 -2.28
N ASP A 165 15.78 12.28 -1.82
CA ASP A 165 16.82 11.50 -2.50
C ASP A 165 16.50 10.00 -2.39
N ASP A 166 15.96 9.56 -1.25
CA ASP A 166 15.41 8.22 -1.08
C ASP A 166 14.28 7.93 -2.08
N VAL A 167 13.36 8.89 -2.24
CA VAL A 167 12.23 8.77 -3.19
C VAL A 167 12.75 8.65 -4.63
N ILE A 168 13.62 9.57 -5.04
CA ILE A 168 14.22 9.59 -6.39
C ILE A 168 14.99 8.29 -6.64
N SER A 169 15.73 7.81 -5.64
CA SER A 169 16.52 6.57 -5.74
C SER A 169 15.62 5.33 -5.91
N ALA A 170 14.52 5.25 -5.18
CA ALA A 170 13.57 4.14 -5.28
C ALA A 170 12.84 4.15 -6.63
N LEU A 171 12.34 5.32 -7.07
CA LEU A 171 11.67 5.47 -8.36
C LEU A 171 12.64 5.20 -9.52
N GLY A 172 13.85 5.76 -9.48
CA GLY A 172 14.90 5.52 -10.47
C GLY A 172 15.44 4.07 -10.47
N ALA A 173 15.16 3.30 -9.43
CA ALA A 173 15.40 1.87 -9.38
C ALA A 173 14.30 1.04 -10.05
N GLY A 174 13.13 1.62 -10.36
CA GLY A 174 12.01 0.93 -11.00
C GLY A 174 10.80 0.71 -10.10
N ALA A 175 10.75 1.34 -8.92
CA ALA A 175 9.51 1.42 -8.17
C ALA A 175 8.49 2.29 -8.94
N THR A 176 7.24 1.85 -9.00
CA THR A 176 6.11 2.61 -9.54
C THR A 176 5.71 3.76 -8.63
N ALA A 177 5.81 3.56 -7.31
CA ALA A 177 5.49 4.59 -6.33
C ALA A 177 6.28 4.38 -5.04
N VAL A 178 6.27 5.40 -4.17
CA VAL A 178 6.88 5.36 -2.84
C VAL A 178 5.83 5.64 -1.78
N SER A 179 5.70 4.75 -0.79
CA SER A 179 4.88 4.98 0.40
C SER A 179 5.72 5.52 1.56
N THR A 180 5.25 6.59 2.21
CA THR A 180 5.97 7.19 3.34
C THR A 180 5.03 7.80 4.37
N THR A 181 5.43 7.76 5.63
CA THR A 181 4.73 8.43 6.75
C THR A 181 5.20 9.87 6.95
N LEU A 182 6.20 10.34 6.19
CA LEU A 182 6.71 11.70 6.31
C LEU A 182 5.88 12.68 5.49
N SER A 183 5.09 13.50 6.19
CA SER A 183 4.21 14.51 5.59
C SER A 183 4.93 15.63 4.84
N SER A 184 6.21 15.87 5.14
CA SER A 184 7.06 16.79 4.37
C SER A 184 7.27 16.33 2.93
N ILE A 185 7.23 15.02 2.67
CA ILE A 185 7.40 14.43 1.35
C ILE A 185 6.10 14.49 0.54
N TRP A 186 4.93 14.46 1.18
CA TRP A 186 3.63 14.47 0.48
C TRP A 186 3.30 15.80 -0.23
N LYS A 187 4.00 16.88 0.12
CA LYS A 187 3.79 18.24 -0.42
C LYS A 187 4.77 18.58 -1.56
N SER A 188 5.45 17.57 -2.11
CA SER A 188 6.67 17.71 -2.91
C SER A 188 6.45 17.77 -4.40
#